data_AF-A0A1X6NRK7-F1
#
_entry.id   AF-A0A1X6NRK7-F1
#
_cell.length_a   1.000
_cell.length_b   1.000
_cell.length_c   1.000
_cell.angle_alpha   90.00
_cell.angle_beta   90.00
_cell.angle_gamma   90.00
#
_symmetry.space_group_name_H-M   'P 1'
#
loop_
_entity.id
_entity.type
_entity.pdbx_description
1 polymer ?
#
loop_
_entity_poly.entity_id
_entity_poly.type
_entity_poly.pdbx_seq_one_letter_code
_entity_poly.pdbx_strand_id
1 'polypeptide(L)'
;MVTTRTAQAVVQNYTNVPIKSVSLVHKYSDNHKNLGKWPWLAHGESSTPLDVQYNTGAFTTGRDWWLVSWYSADYKTRYYSAPNNFRAGFDRLEQVAGPGLFDVISAAQTAASSAGTVVEVAATVATNVAAATVSGAFNGESTDGFKQHILRGEDANRVTEVALHADGSVHWRSASGNSATGWTSRIVS
;
A
#
# COMPACT_ATOMS: atom_id res chain seq x y z
N MET A 1 -7.00 13.83 26.18
CA MET A 1 -6.62 12.41 26.29
C MET A 1 -6.30 11.89 24.89
N VAL A 2 -5.27 11.05 24.76
CA VAL A 2 -4.97 10.34 23.50
C VAL A 2 -5.68 8.99 23.53
N THR A 3 -6.27 8.59 22.40
CA THR A 3 -6.97 7.31 22.25
C THR A 3 -6.50 6.62 20.99
N THR A 4 -5.86 5.46 21.15
CA THR A 4 -5.51 4.57 20.05
C THR A 4 -6.75 3.89 19.51
N ARG A 5 -6.87 3.85 18.19
CA ARG A 5 -7.99 3.28 17.43
C ARG A 5 -7.44 2.40 16.32
N THR A 6 -8.32 1.53 15.84
CA THR A 6 -8.08 0.68 14.69
C THR A 6 -9.15 0.92 13.64
N ALA A 7 -8.77 0.88 12.38
CA ALA A 7 -9.65 0.83 11.22
C ALA A 7 -9.17 -0.29 10.29
N GLN A 8 -10.01 -0.67 9.33
CA GLN A 8 -9.63 -1.58 8.26
C GLN A 8 -9.31 -0.78 7.00
N ALA A 9 -8.29 -1.16 6.27
CA ALA A 9 -7.97 -0.59 4.96
C ALA A 9 -8.04 -1.67 3.87
N VAL A 10 -8.69 -1.37 2.75
CA VAL A 10 -8.78 -2.26 1.59
C VAL A 10 -8.28 -1.54 0.34
N VAL A 11 -7.55 -2.25 -0.53
CA VAL A 11 -7.17 -1.74 -1.85
C VAL A 11 -8.18 -2.25 -2.87
N GLN A 12 -8.75 -1.36 -3.68
CA GLN A 12 -9.68 -1.71 -4.74
C GLN A 12 -9.06 -1.43 -6.11
N ASN A 13 -9.13 -2.40 -7.01
CA ASN A 13 -8.60 -2.26 -8.36
C ASN A 13 -9.70 -1.84 -9.35
N TYR A 14 -9.83 -0.54 -9.59
CA TYR A 14 -10.63 0.03 -10.68
C TYR A 14 -9.77 0.42 -11.90
N THR A 15 -8.57 -0.15 -12.03
CA THR A 15 -7.82 -0.05 -13.29
C THR A 15 -8.42 -1.01 -14.30
N ASN A 16 -8.22 -0.80 -15.60
CA ASN A 16 -8.82 -1.65 -16.66
C ASN A 16 -8.12 -3.02 -16.83
N VAL A 17 -7.19 -3.36 -15.94
CA VAL A 17 -6.34 -4.56 -16.04
C VAL A 17 -6.14 -5.16 -14.65
N PRO A 18 -5.81 -6.45 -14.55
CA PRO A 18 -5.33 -7.00 -13.29
C PRO A 18 -3.98 -6.40 -12.89
N ILE A 19 -3.78 -6.26 -11.59
CA ILE A 19 -2.54 -5.75 -11.00
C ILE A 19 -1.91 -6.80 -10.08
N LYS A 20 -0.59 -6.72 -9.92
CA LYS A 20 0.20 -7.70 -9.17
C LYS A 20 0.99 -7.08 -8.05
N SER A 21 1.39 -7.87 -7.07
CA SER A 21 2.28 -7.46 -5.97
C SER A 21 1.87 -6.12 -5.35
N VAL A 22 0.58 -6.04 -5.00
CA VAL A 22 -0.03 -4.84 -4.42
C VAL A 22 0.47 -4.70 -2.98
N SER A 23 0.99 -3.53 -2.65
CA SER A 23 1.45 -3.20 -1.30
C SER A 23 0.78 -1.91 -0.84
N LEU A 24 0.26 -1.90 0.39
CA LEU A 24 -0.28 -0.72 1.05
C LEU A 24 0.47 -0.47 2.34
N VAL A 25 1.10 0.69 2.45
CA VAL A 25 1.75 1.17 3.67
C VAL A 25 0.86 2.21 4.33
N HIS A 26 0.66 2.06 5.62
CA HIS A 26 0.09 3.08 6.49
C HIS A 26 1.08 3.41 7.60
N LYS A 27 1.31 4.71 7.83
CA LYS A 27 2.17 5.23 8.90
C LYS A 27 1.41 6.32 9.65
N TYR A 28 1.09 6.08 10.92
CA TYR A 28 0.61 7.13 11.83
C TYR A 28 1.80 7.74 12.54
N SER A 29 2.36 8.80 11.97
CA SER A 29 3.64 9.39 12.41
C SER A 29 4.67 8.28 12.73
N ASP A 30 5.51 8.40 13.75
CA ASP A 30 6.49 7.35 14.08
C ASP A 30 5.95 6.28 15.05
N ASN A 31 4.66 6.35 15.40
CA ASN A 31 4.05 5.53 16.44
C ASN A 31 3.55 4.18 15.91
N HIS A 32 2.88 4.19 14.75
CA HIS A 32 2.25 2.99 14.19
C HIS A 32 2.60 2.84 12.72
N LYS A 33 2.94 1.63 12.31
CA LYS A 33 3.30 1.29 10.93
C LYS A 33 2.64 -0.03 10.56
N ASN A 34 1.90 -0.04 9.46
CA ASN A 34 1.16 -1.19 8.97
C ASN A 34 1.50 -1.40 7.50
N LEU A 35 1.63 -2.66 7.07
CA LEU A 35 1.89 -3.04 5.69
C LEU A 35 1.01 -4.21 5.30
N GLY A 36 0.18 -3.99 4.28
CA GLY A 36 -0.58 -5.03 3.59
C GLY A 36 0.11 -5.39 2.29
N LYS A 37 0.13 -6.68 1.96
CA LYS A 37 0.71 -7.22 0.74
C LYS A 37 -0.25 -8.24 0.13
N TRP A 38 -0.57 -8.09 -1.15
CA TRP A 38 -1.46 -8.98 -1.89
C TRP A 38 -0.81 -9.36 -3.22
N PRO A 39 -0.77 -10.66 -3.58
CA PRO A 39 -0.06 -11.11 -4.77
C PRO A 39 -0.72 -10.64 -6.07
N TRP A 40 -2.03 -10.45 -6.05
CA TRP A 40 -2.85 -10.20 -7.23
C TRP A 40 -4.17 -9.51 -6.83
N LEU A 41 -4.68 -8.63 -7.69
CA LEU A 41 -6.06 -8.15 -7.68
C LEU A 41 -6.57 -8.06 -9.12
N ALA A 42 -7.67 -8.76 -9.42
CA ALA A 42 -8.39 -8.63 -10.69
C ALA A 42 -9.06 -7.26 -10.82
N HIS A 43 -9.48 -6.90 -12.03
CA HIS A 43 -10.32 -5.71 -12.23
C HIS A 43 -11.63 -5.84 -11.44
N GLY A 44 -11.98 -4.80 -10.69
CA GLY A 44 -13.15 -4.76 -9.80
C GLY A 44 -12.97 -5.51 -8.47
N GLU A 45 -11.82 -6.13 -8.23
CA GLU A 45 -11.56 -6.88 -6.99
C GLU A 45 -11.07 -5.94 -5.87
N SER A 46 -11.44 -6.30 -4.64
CA SER A 46 -10.94 -5.68 -3.41
C SER A 46 -10.02 -6.64 -2.68
N SER A 47 -8.96 -6.10 -2.08
CA SER A 47 -8.05 -6.88 -1.25
C SER A 47 -8.72 -7.38 0.04
N THR A 48 -8.12 -8.37 0.69
CA THR A 48 -8.45 -8.63 2.09
C THR A 48 -8.10 -7.42 2.95
N PRO A 49 -8.82 -7.14 4.05
CA PRO A 49 -8.55 -5.98 4.90
C PRO A 49 -7.17 -6.03 5.58
N LEU A 50 -6.54 -4.86 5.68
CA LEU A 50 -5.39 -4.58 6.53
C LEU A 50 -5.87 -3.81 7.78
N ASP A 51 -5.57 -4.32 8.97
CA ASP A 51 -5.80 -3.55 10.20
C ASP A 51 -4.76 -2.45 10.34
N VAL A 52 -5.23 -1.21 10.46
CA VAL A 52 -4.40 -0.01 10.61
C VAL A 52 -4.62 0.64 11.96
N GLN A 53 -3.54 1.11 12.59
CA GLN A 53 -3.58 1.72 13.92
C GLN A 53 -3.26 3.21 13.83
N TYR A 54 -4.03 4.01 14.55
CA TYR A 54 -3.89 5.47 14.58
C TYR A 54 -4.32 6.02 15.93
N ASN A 55 -3.91 7.25 16.26
CA ASN A 55 -4.32 7.91 17.49
C ASN A 55 -5.26 9.08 17.21
N THR A 56 -6.21 9.31 18.13
CA THR A 56 -7.14 10.44 18.10
C THR A 56 -7.15 11.16 19.45
N GLY A 57 -7.66 12.39 19.47
CA GLY A 57 -7.87 13.18 20.69
C GLY A 57 -7.35 14.62 20.56
N ALA A 58 -7.77 15.51 21.46
CA ALA A 58 -7.46 16.95 21.38
C ALA A 58 -5.95 17.31 21.46
N PHE A 59 -5.09 16.35 21.82
CA PHE A 59 -3.64 16.55 21.94
C PHE A 59 -2.83 15.71 20.94
N THR A 60 -3.48 15.03 19.99
CA THR A 60 -2.75 14.29 18.96
C THR A 60 -2.35 15.23 17.83
N THR A 61 -1.05 15.34 17.57
CA THR A 61 -0.48 16.02 16.40
C THR A 61 -0.09 15.05 15.29
N GLY A 62 -0.22 13.74 15.56
CA GLY A 62 0.12 12.69 14.62
C GLY A 62 -0.76 12.73 13.37
N ARG A 63 -0.17 12.29 12.25
CA ARG A 63 -0.83 12.29 10.94
C ARG A 63 -0.72 10.90 10.32
N ASP A 64 -1.77 10.53 9.61
CA ASP A 64 -1.85 9.31 8.82
C ASP A 64 -1.28 9.54 7.41
N TRP A 65 -0.24 8.78 7.11
CA TRP A 65 0.50 8.81 5.85
C TRP A 65 0.38 7.48 5.14
N TRP A 66 0.06 7.53 3.85
CA TRP A 66 -0.25 6.37 3.04
C TRP A 66 0.61 6.29 1.80
N LEU A 67 1.00 5.07 1.43
CA LEU A 67 1.65 4.79 0.15
C LEU A 67 1.08 3.49 -0.39
N VAL A 68 0.60 3.49 -1.62
CA VAL A 68 0.21 2.28 -2.32
C VAL A 68 1.09 2.09 -3.55
N SER A 69 1.53 0.86 -3.78
CA SER A 69 2.33 0.47 -4.94
C SER A 69 1.86 -0.86 -5.50
N TRP A 70 1.99 -1.05 -6.80
CA TRP A 70 1.63 -2.30 -7.47
C TRP A 70 2.45 -2.47 -8.76
N TYR A 71 2.35 -3.64 -9.36
CA TYR A 71 3.00 -3.96 -10.62
C TYR A 71 1.99 -4.14 -11.74
N SER A 72 2.43 -3.84 -12.97
CA SER A 72 1.80 -4.32 -14.19
C SER A 72 1.73 -5.85 -14.18
N ALA A 73 0.79 -6.40 -14.97
CA ALA A 73 0.60 -7.84 -15.07
C ALA A 73 1.87 -8.61 -15.52
N ASP A 74 2.78 -7.96 -16.26
CA ASP A 74 4.05 -8.52 -16.74
C ASP A 74 5.25 -8.28 -15.79
N TYR A 75 5.03 -7.66 -14.63
CA TYR A 75 6.06 -7.25 -13.67
C TYR A 75 7.10 -6.26 -14.17
N LYS A 76 6.96 -5.70 -15.38
CA LYS A 76 7.98 -4.79 -15.95
C LYS A 76 7.81 -3.35 -15.51
N THR A 77 6.62 -2.98 -15.04
CA THR A 77 6.31 -1.62 -14.60
C THR A 77 5.81 -1.64 -13.17
N ARG A 78 6.49 -0.90 -12.28
CA ARG A 78 6.04 -0.64 -10.92
C ARG A 78 5.36 0.72 -10.88
N TYR A 79 4.13 0.74 -10.37
CA TYR A 79 3.30 1.91 -10.14
C TYR A 79 3.25 2.24 -8.65
N TYR A 80 3.05 3.52 -8.33
CA TYR A 80 2.90 3.98 -6.96
C TYR A 80 2.16 5.31 -6.88
N SER A 81 1.45 5.55 -5.78
CA SER A 81 0.82 6.84 -5.49
C SER A 81 1.87 7.94 -5.36
N ALA A 82 1.64 9.08 -6.00
CA ALA A 82 2.63 10.15 -6.12
C ALA A 82 2.00 11.53 -5.88
N PRO A 83 1.77 11.92 -4.61
CA PRO A 83 1.39 13.29 -4.29
C PRO A 83 2.44 14.25 -4.85
N ASN A 84 2.02 15.09 -5.79
CA ASN A 84 2.88 16.05 -6.51
C ASN A 84 3.99 15.40 -7.38
N ASN A 85 3.74 14.24 -7.99
CA ASN A 85 4.69 13.55 -8.90
C ASN A 85 6.05 13.22 -8.24
N PHE A 86 6.02 12.90 -6.95
CA PHE A 86 7.21 12.87 -6.09
C PHE A 86 8.10 11.62 -6.24
N ARG A 87 8.87 11.55 -7.33
CA ARG A 87 9.82 10.45 -7.62
C ARG A 87 10.96 10.33 -6.61
N ALA A 88 11.55 11.46 -6.20
CA ALA A 88 12.73 11.47 -5.32
C ALA A 88 12.49 10.89 -3.91
N GLY A 89 11.25 10.90 -3.42
CA GLY A 89 10.89 10.24 -2.15
C GLY A 89 10.81 8.74 -2.28
N PHE A 90 10.16 8.28 -3.33
CA PHE A 90 10.03 6.86 -3.60
C PHE A 90 11.40 6.21 -3.84
N ASP A 91 12.28 6.86 -4.59
CA ASP A 91 13.65 6.38 -4.82
C ASP A 91 14.46 6.32 -3.50
N ARG A 92 14.34 7.34 -2.63
CA ARG A 92 14.95 7.33 -1.29
C ARG A 92 14.38 6.22 -0.41
N LEU A 93 13.08 5.97 -0.50
CA LEU A 93 12.43 4.91 0.25
C LEU A 93 12.92 3.53 -0.19
N GLU A 94 13.01 3.26 -1.49
CA GLU A 94 13.61 2.01 -1.99
C GLU A 94 15.08 1.86 -1.55
N GLN A 95 15.86 2.94 -1.56
CA GLN A 95 17.25 2.92 -1.11
C GLN A 95 17.38 2.50 0.36
N VAL A 96 16.50 3.01 1.23
CA VAL A 96 16.52 2.71 2.67
C VAL A 96 15.89 1.36 2.98
N ALA A 97 14.82 1.02 2.28
CA ALA A 97 14.03 -0.19 2.52
C ALA A 97 14.62 -1.45 1.88
N GLY A 98 15.46 -1.28 0.86
CA GLY A 98 15.91 -2.33 -0.01
C GLY A 98 14.92 -2.67 -1.13
N PRO A 99 15.40 -3.29 -2.23
CA PRO A 99 14.61 -3.50 -3.45
C PRO A 99 13.37 -4.39 -3.25
N GLY A 100 13.40 -5.31 -2.28
CA GLY A 100 12.34 -6.29 -2.02
C GLY A 100 11.20 -5.83 -1.11
N LEU A 101 11.20 -4.57 -0.63
CA LEU A 101 10.17 -4.08 0.29
C LEU A 101 8.76 -4.20 -0.30
N PHE A 102 8.60 -3.79 -1.56
CA PHE A 102 7.31 -3.77 -2.26
C PHE A 102 7.04 -5.05 -3.07
N ASP A 103 8.02 -5.94 -3.09
CA ASP A 103 7.88 -7.22 -3.74
C ASP A 103 7.12 -8.17 -2.84
N VAL A 104 6.02 -8.68 -3.38
CA VAL A 104 5.28 -9.80 -2.81
C VAL A 104 5.79 -11.11 -3.42
N ILE A 105 6.86 -11.09 -4.27
CA ILE A 105 7.33 -12.22 -5.11
C ILE A 105 7.07 -13.51 -4.35
N SER A 106 5.93 -14.13 -4.68
CA SER A 106 5.59 -15.40 -4.12
C SER A 106 6.67 -16.32 -4.64
N ALA A 107 7.33 -17.09 -3.79
CA ALA A 107 8.29 -18.12 -4.22
C ALA A 107 7.73 -19.00 -5.36
N ALA A 108 6.41 -19.06 -5.54
CA ALA A 108 5.73 -19.70 -6.67
C ALA A 108 5.99 -19.07 -8.06
N GLN A 109 6.35 -17.79 -8.17
CA GLN A 109 6.52 -17.12 -9.46
C GLN A 109 7.92 -17.27 -10.04
N THR A 110 8.92 -17.42 -9.18
CA THR A 110 10.27 -17.85 -9.57
C THR A 110 10.27 -19.31 -10.06
N ALA A 111 9.32 -20.13 -9.60
CA ALA A 111 9.13 -21.50 -10.09
C ALA A 111 8.34 -21.57 -11.42
N ALA A 112 7.36 -20.68 -11.62
CA ALA A 112 6.50 -20.70 -12.82
C ALA A 112 7.16 -20.16 -14.10
N SER A 113 8.21 -19.34 -14.00
CA SER A 113 8.94 -18.83 -15.17
C SER A 113 9.92 -19.84 -15.79
N SER A 114 10.18 -20.98 -15.13
CA SER A 114 11.08 -22.03 -15.62
C SER A 114 10.38 -23.29 -16.15
N ALA A 115 9.06 -23.40 -16.01
CA ALA A 115 8.29 -24.52 -16.54
C ALA A 115 7.05 -23.98 -17.26
N GLY A 116 7.02 -24.12 -18.59
CA GLY A 116 5.94 -23.67 -19.48
C GLY A 116 4.64 -24.46 -19.31
N THR A 117 4.08 -24.48 -18.11
CA THR A 117 2.82 -25.16 -17.79
C THR A 117 1.95 -24.20 -16.98
N VAL A 118 0.73 -23.97 -17.47
CA VAL A 118 -0.29 -23.16 -16.83
C VAL A 118 -0.67 -23.82 -15.51
N VAL A 119 -0.08 -23.36 -14.40
CA VAL A 119 -0.49 -23.76 -13.05
C VAL A 119 -1.26 -22.58 -12.47
N GLU A 120 -2.55 -22.79 -12.24
CA GLU A 120 -3.37 -21.94 -11.37
C GLU A 120 -2.76 -21.99 -9.97
N VAL A 121 -1.89 -21.02 -9.66
CA VAL A 121 -1.32 -20.90 -8.32
C VAL A 121 -2.36 -20.24 -7.43
N ALA A 122 -3.05 -21.07 -6.66
CA ALA A 122 -3.86 -20.64 -5.52
C ALA A 122 -3.00 -19.75 -4.59
N ALA A 123 -3.47 -18.52 -4.39
CA ALA A 123 -2.84 -17.47 -3.61
C ALA A 123 -2.68 -17.87 -2.13
N THR A 124 -1.56 -18.52 -1.81
CA THR A 124 -1.24 -18.87 -0.42
C THR A 124 -0.47 -17.72 0.23
N VAL A 125 -1.23 -16.85 0.89
CA VAL A 125 -0.92 -16.15 2.16
C VAL A 125 0.51 -15.60 2.31
N ALA A 126 0.69 -14.32 2.00
CA ALA A 126 1.92 -13.56 2.27
C ALA A 126 1.86 -12.78 3.61
N THR A 127 1.37 -13.38 4.71
CA THR A 127 1.12 -12.60 5.95
C THR A 127 2.30 -12.46 6.92
N ASN A 128 3.45 -13.11 6.76
CA ASN A 128 4.45 -13.12 7.85
C ASN A 128 5.81 -12.44 7.57
N VAL A 129 5.99 -11.77 6.42
CA VAL A 129 7.23 -11.02 6.13
C VAL A 129 7.09 -9.52 6.42
N ALA A 130 5.87 -9.00 6.59
CA ALA A 130 5.61 -7.56 6.63
C ALA A 130 6.19 -6.83 7.85
N ALA A 131 6.11 -7.39 9.06
CA ALA A 131 6.41 -6.62 10.28
C ALA A 131 7.90 -6.25 10.46
N ALA A 132 8.83 -7.15 10.13
CA ALA A 132 10.27 -6.91 10.31
C ALA A 132 10.88 -6.05 9.19
N THR A 133 10.35 -6.13 7.96
CA THR A 133 10.80 -5.29 6.84
C THR A 133 10.31 -3.83 7.00
N VAL A 134 9.17 -3.63 7.67
CA VAL A 134 8.56 -2.30 7.87
C VAL A 134 9.34 -1.43 8.86
N SER A 135 9.88 -2.01 9.93
CA SER A 135 10.58 -1.23 10.95
C SER A 135 11.84 -0.57 10.36
N GLY A 136 12.74 -1.30 9.71
CA GLY A 136 13.95 -0.72 9.12
C GLY A 136 13.67 0.28 7.99
N ALA A 137 12.78 -0.08 7.05
CA ALA A 137 12.48 0.69 5.85
C ALA A 137 11.77 2.02 6.11
N PHE A 138 10.82 2.03 7.04
CA PHE A 138 9.94 3.17 7.30
C PHE A 138 10.31 3.90 8.61
N ASN A 139 11.47 3.61 9.20
CA ASN A 139 12.04 4.33 10.35
C ASN A 139 12.63 5.70 9.98
N GLY A 140 12.74 6.04 8.69
CA GLY A 140 12.97 7.42 8.29
C GLY A 140 11.78 8.30 8.66
N GLU A 141 12.02 9.42 9.35
CA GLU A 141 11.00 10.43 9.68
C GLU A 141 10.34 11.05 8.42
N SER A 142 10.97 10.89 7.25
CA SER A 142 10.46 11.41 5.99
C SER A 142 9.13 10.74 5.61
N THR A 143 8.13 11.58 5.37
CA THR A 143 6.83 11.23 4.79
C THR A 143 6.77 11.68 3.34
N ASP A 144 7.92 12.01 2.77
CA ASP A 144 8.01 12.56 1.42
C ASP A 144 7.61 11.47 0.40
N GLY A 145 6.57 11.74 -0.37
CA GLY A 145 5.98 10.77 -1.31
C GLY A 145 4.80 9.98 -0.73
N PHE A 146 4.54 10.07 0.56
CA PHE A 146 3.31 9.55 1.16
C PHE A 146 2.17 10.54 0.97
N LYS A 147 0.99 10.01 0.67
CA LYS A 147 -0.26 10.76 0.69
C LYS A 147 -0.76 10.88 2.12
N GLN A 148 -0.99 12.10 2.58
CA GLN A 148 -1.73 12.31 3.83
C GLN A 148 -3.22 12.03 3.63
N HIS A 149 -3.81 11.20 4.49
CA HIS A 149 -5.26 11.00 4.59
C HIS A 149 -5.62 10.65 6.04
N ILE A 150 -6.14 11.63 6.78
CA ILE A 150 -6.30 11.56 8.24
C ILE A 150 -7.49 10.68 8.63
N LEU A 151 -7.26 9.73 9.52
CA LEU A 151 -8.31 8.94 10.14
C LEU A 151 -8.77 9.59 11.45
N ARG A 152 -10.09 9.57 11.68
CA ARG A 152 -10.76 10.21 12.82
C ARG A 152 -11.50 9.19 13.66
N GLY A 153 -12.11 9.67 14.75
CA GLY A 153 -12.88 8.81 15.65
C GLY A 153 -14.04 8.07 14.96
N GLU A 154 -14.61 8.67 13.91
CA GLU A 154 -15.70 8.11 13.12
C GLU A 154 -15.29 7.01 12.13
N ASP A 155 -13.98 6.82 11.91
CA ASP A 155 -13.44 5.73 11.08
C ASP A 155 -13.14 4.47 11.89
N ALA A 156 -13.28 4.53 13.21
CA ALA A 156 -12.94 3.42 14.10
C ALA A 156 -13.80 2.19 13.78
N ASN A 157 -13.13 1.05 13.60
CA ASN A 157 -13.75 -0.23 13.22
C ASN A 157 -14.55 -0.16 11.90
N ARG A 158 -14.21 0.78 11.02
CA ARG A 158 -14.79 0.90 9.67
C ARG A 158 -13.73 0.70 8.61
N VAL A 159 -14.19 0.50 7.38
CA VAL A 159 -13.35 0.33 6.21
C VAL A 159 -12.99 1.69 5.62
N THR A 160 -11.69 1.90 5.41
CA THR A 160 -11.11 2.91 4.54
C THR A 160 -10.77 2.25 3.20
N GLU A 161 -11.33 2.77 2.13
CA GLU A 161 -11.07 2.32 0.77
C GLU A 161 -9.88 3.08 0.17
N VAL A 162 -8.96 2.35 -0.45
CA VAL A 162 -7.86 2.87 -1.28
C VAL A 162 -8.09 2.39 -2.72
N ALA A 163 -8.72 3.22 -3.53
CA ALA A 163 -9.19 2.88 -4.86
C ALA A 163 -8.17 3.31 -5.94
N LEU A 164 -7.72 2.37 -6.77
CA LEU A 164 -6.80 2.60 -7.88
C LEU A 164 -7.59 2.74 -9.18
N HIS A 165 -7.56 3.90 -9.82
CA HIS A 165 -8.36 4.16 -11.02
C HIS A 165 -7.52 4.17 -12.31
N ALA A 166 -8.14 3.74 -13.41
CA ALA A 166 -7.55 3.73 -14.74
C ALA A 166 -7.19 5.13 -15.29
N ASP A 167 -7.81 6.18 -14.74
CA ASP A 167 -7.62 7.57 -15.17
C ASP A 167 -6.34 8.23 -14.64
N GLY A 168 -5.49 7.48 -13.92
CA GLY A 168 -4.27 8.03 -13.32
C GLY A 168 -4.40 8.41 -11.85
N SER A 169 -5.57 8.21 -11.22
CA SER A 169 -5.83 8.63 -9.85
C SER A 169 -5.86 7.49 -8.83
N VAL A 170 -5.56 7.84 -7.57
CA VAL A 170 -5.73 7.01 -6.37
C VAL A 170 -6.60 7.77 -5.37
N HIS A 171 -7.68 7.15 -4.91
CA HIS A 171 -8.66 7.76 -4.01
C HIS A 171 -8.65 7.06 -2.65
N TRP A 172 -8.50 7.82 -1.58
CA TRP A 172 -8.74 7.38 -0.20
C TRP A 172 -10.12 7.85 0.23
N ARG A 173 -10.96 6.92 0.67
CA ARG A 173 -12.31 7.18 1.14
C ARG A 173 -12.51 6.54 2.51
N SER A 174 -12.86 7.35 3.49
CA SER A 174 -13.19 6.93 4.85
C SER A 174 -14.50 7.58 5.27
N ALA A 175 -15.04 7.20 6.43
CA ALA A 175 -16.26 7.83 6.93
C ALA A 175 -16.05 9.31 7.24
N SER A 176 -14.82 9.69 7.60
CA SER A 176 -14.45 11.07 7.94
C SER A 176 -14.12 11.97 6.76
N GLY A 177 -13.92 11.40 5.57
CA GLY A 177 -13.70 12.19 4.37
C GLY A 177 -13.03 11.46 3.23
N ASN A 178 -12.78 12.22 2.17
CA ASN A 178 -12.18 11.72 0.94
C ASN A 178 -10.96 12.54 0.58
N SER A 179 -9.95 11.90 -0.01
CA SER A 179 -8.82 12.59 -0.61
C SER A 179 -8.25 11.81 -1.79
N ALA A 180 -7.65 12.49 -2.76
CA ALA A 180 -7.11 11.83 -3.94
C ALA A 180 -5.70 12.32 -4.25
N THR A 181 -4.99 11.53 -5.06
CA THR A 181 -3.76 11.95 -5.73
C THR A 181 -3.56 11.21 -7.04
N GLY A 182 -2.58 11.62 -7.85
CA GLY A 182 -2.17 10.85 -9.02
C GLY A 182 -1.26 9.67 -8.63
N TRP A 183 -1.11 8.71 -9.54
CA TRP A 183 -0.05 7.72 -9.48
C TRP A 183 0.96 7.94 -10.62
N THR A 184 2.18 7.46 -10.41
CA THR A 184 3.24 7.45 -11.42
C THR A 184 3.85 6.06 -11.51
N SER A 185 4.78 5.86 -12.44
CA SER A 185 5.35 4.56 -12.73
C SER A 185 6.82 4.61 -13.08
N ARG A 186 7.51 3.49 -12.88
CA ARG A 186 8.86 3.25 -13.39
C ARG A 186 8.98 1.85 -13.98
N ILE A 187 9.82 1.73 -14.99
CA ILE A 187 10.23 0.43 -15.51
C ILE A 187 11.21 -0.19 -14.51
N VAL A 188 11.03 -1.48 -14.27
CA VAL A 188 11.86 -2.31 -13.40
C VAL A 188 12.46 -3.39 -14.28
N SER A 189 13.78 -3.34 -14.41
CA SER A 189 14.62 -4.19 -15.26
C SER A 189 15.00 -5.48 -14.55
#